data_AF-A0A8J5XL52-F1
#
_entry.id   AF-A0A8J5XL52-F1
#
_cell.length_a   1.000
_cell.length_b   1.000
_cell.length_c   1.000
_cell.angle_alpha   90.00
_cell.angle_beta   90.00
_cell.angle_gamma   90.00
#
_symmetry.space_group_name_H-M   'P 1'
#
loop_
_entity.id
_entity.type
_entity.pdbx_description
1 polymer ?
#
loop_
_entity_poly.entity_id
_entity_poly.type
_entity_poly.pdbx_seq_one_letter_code
_entity_poly.pdbx_strand_id
1 'polypeptide(L)'
;MRAPVAILALCAVAAAALSPAPLTRRQVVARSLLVTVGAPALAAPAPIRQPDADADGAGAGNGGGDGSASGAPAAVGEEAIERLRLAYDALDRAQPERAEPLLTECIDAWTKQRMPDVEVASLHRLRGSARLQLARGADALADLDVAHELASRAGASDELLQVLQVRALVLESRADWARAETDLTALLAREDELSVAGPNPFLKTRRAHARQALGEWRGAAADLADAEQELNVVGDRIRAVLAACGLALALFGAAEPSAAVAAIERVFREYTRPSSNNPDDLPLLEELSRREAELHLALASHVGGAPEPLPAGARARADAEWAVGCLRLAVYEEQLDARMTEENRRRISPSALELAQRSLARLSGLAPDSPYVTQLPGEGFWWYQQAGSEARRRSPTSVRPKAARTRTSCAAFDDGGAYALDERGWPPLLADRLRTYRARVRAAAAG
;
A
#
# COMPACT_ATOMS: atom_id res chain seq x y z
N MET A 1 -48.53 -22.41 38.00
CA MET A 1 -48.52 -20.94 38.05
C MET A 1 -47.38 -20.46 38.94
N ARG A 2 -46.21 -20.13 38.38
CA ARG A 2 -45.24 -19.13 38.90
C ARG A 2 -44.42 -18.62 37.70
N ALA A 3 -44.44 -17.30 37.50
CA ALA A 3 -43.81 -16.54 36.41
C ALA A 3 -42.31 -16.29 36.70
N PRO A 4 -41.49 -15.93 35.69
CA PRO A 4 -40.05 -16.17 35.71
C PRO A 4 -39.20 -15.01 36.25
N VAL A 5 -38.17 -15.37 37.02
CA VAL A 5 -37.11 -14.51 37.58
C VAL A 5 -36.00 -14.19 36.55
N ALA A 6 -36.17 -14.58 35.27
CA ALA A 6 -35.11 -14.48 34.27
C ALA A 6 -34.94 -13.09 33.61
N ILE A 7 -35.83 -12.11 33.86
CA ILE A 7 -35.78 -10.80 33.19
C ILE A 7 -34.95 -9.76 33.96
N LEU A 8 -34.70 -9.95 35.26
CA LEU A 8 -33.93 -8.99 36.06
C LEU A 8 -32.40 -9.10 35.92
N ALA A 9 -31.89 -10.21 35.37
CA ALA A 9 -30.46 -10.38 35.11
C ALA A 9 -30.00 -9.69 33.81
N LEU A 10 -30.90 -9.46 32.85
CA LEU A 10 -30.58 -8.84 31.57
C LEU A 10 -30.58 -7.30 31.63
N CYS A 11 -31.34 -6.68 32.53
CA CYS A 11 -31.34 -5.22 32.69
C CYS A 11 -30.09 -4.70 33.44
N ALA A 12 -29.43 -5.53 34.26
CA ALA A 12 -28.21 -5.14 34.97
C ALA A 12 -26.96 -5.10 34.06
N VAL A 13 -26.95 -5.87 32.97
CA VAL A 13 -25.83 -5.89 32.00
C VAL A 13 -25.94 -4.71 31.01
N ALA A 14 -27.16 -4.29 30.67
CA ALA A 14 -27.39 -3.13 29.79
C ALA A 14 -27.02 -1.78 30.46
N ALA A 15 -27.13 -1.68 31.79
CA ALA A 15 -26.76 -0.47 32.53
C ALA A 15 -25.23 -0.26 32.68
N ALA A 16 -24.42 -1.31 32.50
CA ALA A 16 -22.96 -1.22 32.55
C ALA A 16 -22.32 -0.77 31.21
N ALA A 17 -23.08 -0.77 30.11
CA ALA A 17 -22.60 -0.40 28.78
C ALA A 17 -22.57 1.13 28.53
N LEU A 18 -23.08 1.94 29.46
CA LEU A 18 -23.21 3.40 29.31
C LEU A 18 -22.41 4.21 30.34
N SER A 19 -21.51 3.57 31.09
CA SER A 19 -20.66 4.25 32.08
C SER A 19 -19.27 4.58 31.48
N PRO A 20 -18.76 5.83 31.59
CA PRO A 20 -17.51 6.27 30.96
C PRO A 20 -16.24 5.85 31.71
N ALA A 21 -16.26 4.69 32.39
CA ALA A 21 -15.10 4.18 33.13
C ALA A 21 -14.25 3.22 32.27
N PRO A 22 -12.91 3.24 32.40
CA PRO A 22 -12.03 2.37 31.61
C PRO A 22 -12.24 0.89 31.96
N LEU A 23 -12.40 0.05 30.93
CA LEU A 23 -12.63 -1.39 31.05
C LEU A 23 -11.37 -2.12 31.54
N THR A 24 -11.57 -3.16 32.34
CA THR A 24 -10.46 -4.00 32.83
C THR A 24 -10.06 -5.07 31.81
N ARG A 25 -8.78 -5.49 31.84
CA ARG A 25 -8.16 -6.46 30.91
C ARG A 25 -8.92 -7.80 30.79
N ARG A 26 -9.72 -8.19 31.80
CA ARG A 26 -10.57 -9.39 31.77
C ARG A 26 -11.88 -9.21 30.98
N GLN A 27 -12.41 -7.99 30.89
CA GLN A 27 -13.62 -7.68 30.11
C GLN A 27 -13.32 -7.63 28.60
N VAL A 28 -12.07 -7.29 28.22
CA VAL A 28 -11.58 -7.37 26.84
C VAL A 28 -11.50 -8.82 26.35
N VAL A 29 -11.09 -9.75 27.23
CA VAL A 29 -10.96 -11.18 26.91
C VAL A 29 -12.32 -11.87 26.77
N ALA A 30 -13.31 -11.53 27.62
CA ALA A 30 -14.65 -12.11 27.52
C ALA A 30 -15.42 -11.70 26.25
N ARG A 31 -15.06 -10.55 25.65
CA ARG A 31 -15.66 -10.07 24.40
C ARG A 31 -15.03 -10.72 23.16
N SER A 32 -13.89 -11.40 23.30
CA SER A 32 -13.11 -11.99 22.20
C SER A 32 -13.42 -13.47 21.91
N LEU A 33 -14.34 -14.10 22.66
CA LEU A 33 -14.61 -15.55 22.58
C LEU A 33 -15.94 -15.91 21.87
N LEU A 34 -16.56 -14.98 21.15
CA LEU A 34 -17.91 -15.16 20.58
C LEU A 34 -18.04 -14.92 19.07
N VAL A 35 -16.94 -14.95 18.31
CA VAL A 35 -16.98 -14.81 16.85
C VAL A 35 -16.08 -15.88 16.22
N THR A 36 -16.69 -17.02 15.91
CA THR A 36 -16.13 -18.06 15.04
C THR A 36 -17.01 -18.13 13.80
N VAL A 37 -16.38 -17.97 12.62
CA VAL A 37 -16.67 -18.55 11.28
C VAL A 37 -16.22 -17.56 10.19
N GLY A 38 -15.33 -18.03 9.31
CA GLY A 38 -15.19 -17.57 7.91
C GLY A 38 -14.02 -16.63 7.58
N ALA A 39 -12.99 -17.16 6.92
CA ALA A 39 -12.07 -16.38 6.07
C ALA A 39 -12.10 -17.00 4.67
N PRO A 40 -12.12 -16.21 3.57
CA PRO A 40 -11.89 -16.73 2.24
C PRO A 40 -10.39 -16.86 1.98
N ALA A 41 -10.00 -17.98 1.39
CA ALA A 41 -8.72 -18.15 0.72
C ALA A 41 -8.53 -17.07 -0.35
N LEU A 42 -7.33 -16.97 -0.93
CA LEU A 42 -7.20 -16.55 -2.33
C LEU A 42 -8.27 -17.32 -3.09
N ALA A 43 -9.37 -16.65 -3.44
CA ALA A 43 -10.41 -17.28 -4.21
C ALA A 43 -9.73 -17.65 -5.52
N ALA A 44 -9.48 -18.95 -5.71
CA ALA A 44 -9.64 -19.49 -7.04
C ALA A 44 -10.95 -18.89 -7.57
N PRO A 45 -11.00 -18.45 -8.85
CA PRO A 45 -12.28 -18.02 -9.42
C PRO A 45 -13.33 -19.06 -9.04
N ALA A 46 -14.52 -18.59 -8.67
CA ALA A 46 -15.63 -19.47 -8.29
C ALA A 46 -15.61 -20.68 -9.23
N PRO A 47 -15.65 -21.92 -8.69
CA PRO A 47 -15.48 -23.12 -9.52
C PRO A 47 -16.39 -22.97 -10.73
N ILE A 48 -15.80 -23.07 -11.93
CA ILE A 48 -16.53 -23.03 -13.21
C ILE A 48 -17.73 -23.94 -13.01
N ARG A 49 -18.92 -23.34 -12.95
CA ARG A 49 -20.15 -24.06 -12.64
C ARG A 49 -20.39 -24.97 -13.84
N GLN A 50 -20.03 -26.26 -13.70
CA GLN A 50 -20.41 -27.24 -14.70
C GLN A 50 -21.94 -27.22 -14.77
N PRO A 51 -22.55 -27.13 -15.96
CA PRO A 51 -24.00 -27.21 -16.07
C PRO A 51 -24.41 -28.60 -15.57
N ASP A 52 -25.24 -28.61 -14.52
CA ASP A 52 -25.84 -29.83 -13.99
C ASP A 52 -26.56 -30.56 -15.12
N ALA A 53 -26.10 -31.77 -15.46
CA ALA A 53 -26.62 -32.55 -16.57
C ALA A 53 -27.94 -33.27 -16.25
N ASP A 54 -28.46 -33.16 -15.03
CA ASP A 54 -29.64 -33.93 -14.60
C ASP A 54 -30.72 -33.01 -14.02
N ALA A 55 -31.64 -32.56 -14.87
CA ALA A 55 -32.91 -31.97 -14.47
C ALA A 55 -34.05 -32.49 -15.36
N ASP A 56 -34.25 -33.81 -15.36
CA ASP A 56 -35.51 -34.42 -15.79
C ASP A 56 -36.54 -34.24 -14.66
N GLY A 57 -37.35 -33.20 -14.78
CA GLY A 57 -38.43 -32.89 -13.83
C GLY A 57 -39.57 -32.15 -14.52
N ALA A 58 -40.53 -32.92 -15.01
CA ALA A 58 -41.71 -32.48 -15.76
C ALA A 58 -42.55 -31.41 -15.03
N GLY A 59 -42.89 -30.34 -15.77
CA GLY A 59 -43.87 -29.34 -15.37
C GLY A 59 -44.45 -28.63 -16.59
N ALA A 60 -45.56 -29.13 -17.11
CA ALA A 60 -46.27 -28.55 -18.24
C ALA A 60 -46.95 -27.23 -17.84
N GLY A 61 -46.49 -26.12 -18.42
CA GLY A 61 -47.11 -24.80 -18.32
C GLY A 61 -47.01 -24.09 -19.66
N ASN A 62 -48.11 -24.10 -20.42
CA ASN A 62 -48.22 -23.55 -21.77
C ASN A 62 -48.41 -22.02 -21.69
N GLY A 63 -47.41 -21.25 -22.10
CA GLY A 63 -47.46 -19.79 -22.16
C GLY A 63 -46.53 -19.28 -23.26
N GLY A 64 -47.10 -18.84 -24.38
CA GLY A 64 -46.36 -18.30 -25.52
C GLY A 64 -45.61 -17.02 -25.15
N GLY A 65 -44.29 -17.04 -25.34
CA GLY A 65 -43.41 -15.91 -25.13
C GLY A 65 -42.30 -15.93 -26.19
N ASP A 66 -42.14 -14.80 -26.85
CA ASP A 66 -41.19 -14.58 -27.94
C ASP A 66 -39.73 -14.89 -27.54
N GLY A 67 -39.20 -15.98 -28.10
CA GLY A 67 -38.02 -15.93 -28.98
C GLY A 67 -36.67 -15.45 -28.45
N SER A 68 -36.45 -15.25 -27.14
CA SER A 68 -35.08 -15.10 -26.61
C SER A 68 -34.40 -16.45 -26.53
N ALA A 69 -33.74 -16.85 -27.62
CA ALA A 69 -32.84 -18.00 -27.64
C ALA A 69 -31.65 -17.73 -26.71
N SER A 70 -31.83 -18.01 -25.42
CA SER A 70 -30.77 -18.13 -24.41
C SER A 70 -29.94 -19.37 -24.75
N GLY A 71 -29.11 -19.28 -25.78
CA GLY A 71 -28.08 -20.28 -26.05
C GLY A 71 -27.11 -20.29 -24.87
N ALA A 72 -27.08 -21.39 -24.12
CA ALA A 72 -26.10 -21.58 -23.06
C ALA A 72 -24.68 -21.34 -23.62
N PRO A 73 -23.79 -20.67 -22.87
CA PRO A 73 -22.43 -20.43 -23.33
C PRO A 73 -21.74 -21.77 -23.66
N ALA A 74 -21.00 -21.79 -24.76
CA ALA A 74 -20.24 -22.97 -25.15
C ALA A 74 -19.19 -23.24 -24.08
N ALA A 75 -19.07 -24.51 -23.65
CA ALA A 75 -18.08 -24.88 -22.66
C ALA A 75 -16.66 -24.59 -23.16
N VAL A 76 -15.80 -24.15 -22.23
CA VAL A 76 -14.39 -23.95 -22.53
C VAL A 76 -13.71 -25.28 -22.79
N GLY A 77 -13.02 -25.39 -23.93
CA GLY A 77 -12.21 -26.56 -24.25
C GLY A 77 -11.11 -26.82 -23.22
N GLU A 78 -10.87 -28.10 -22.92
CA GLU A 78 -9.89 -28.58 -21.93
C GLU A 78 -8.48 -27.98 -22.13
N GLU A 79 -8.07 -27.82 -23.38
CA GLU A 79 -6.78 -27.22 -23.74
C GLU A 79 -6.63 -25.77 -23.25
N ALA A 80 -7.72 -24.99 -23.23
CA ALA A 80 -7.68 -23.61 -22.78
C ALA A 80 -7.69 -23.51 -21.24
N ILE A 81 -8.33 -24.47 -20.56
CA ILE A 81 -8.25 -24.64 -19.10
C ILE A 81 -6.81 -25.01 -18.68
N GLU A 82 -6.17 -25.92 -19.41
CA GLU A 82 -4.79 -26.31 -19.12
C GLU A 82 -3.81 -25.15 -19.33
N ARG A 83 -3.98 -24.36 -20.40
CA ARG A 83 -3.20 -23.11 -20.57
C ARG A 83 -3.38 -22.14 -19.41
N LEU A 84 -4.61 -21.99 -18.91
CA LEU A 84 -4.89 -21.12 -17.77
C LEU A 84 -4.16 -21.61 -16.51
N ARG A 85 -4.13 -22.91 -16.24
CA ARG A 85 -3.35 -23.50 -15.14
C ARG A 85 -1.86 -23.21 -15.27
N LEU A 86 -1.30 -23.41 -16.47
CA LEU A 86 0.10 -23.09 -16.75
C LEU A 86 0.41 -21.60 -16.58
N ALA A 87 -0.54 -20.72 -16.90
CA ALA A 87 -0.41 -19.29 -16.66
C ALA A 87 -0.38 -18.96 -15.17
N TYR A 88 -1.26 -19.56 -14.36
CA TYR A 88 -1.24 -19.40 -12.90
C TYR A 88 0.05 -19.93 -12.29
N ASP A 89 0.51 -21.12 -12.69
CA ASP A 89 1.79 -21.69 -12.23
C ASP A 89 2.97 -20.77 -12.55
N ALA A 90 2.96 -20.14 -13.74
CA ALA A 90 3.99 -19.18 -14.13
C ALA A 90 3.92 -17.90 -13.27
N LEU A 91 2.72 -17.36 -12.98
CA LEU A 91 2.55 -16.21 -12.09
C LEU A 91 3.00 -16.51 -10.66
N ASP A 92 2.66 -17.69 -10.13
CA ASP A 92 3.06 -18.13 -8.79
C ASP A 92 4.58 -18.29 -8.65
N ARG A 93 5.26 -18.68 -9.73
CA ARG A 93 6.72 -18.76 -9.81
C ARG A 93 7.40 -17.44 -10.18
N ALA A 94 6.65 -16.34 -10.23
CA ALA A 94 7.13 -15.02 -10.66
C ALA A 94 7.81 -15.04 -12.03
N GLN A 95 7.20 -15.72 -13.01
CA GLN A 95 7.63 -15.81 -14.41
C GLN A 95 6.63 -15.09 -15.35
N PRO A 96 6.48 -13.75 -15.25
CA PRO A 96 5.47 -13.01 -16.01
C PRO A 96 5.64 -13.11 -17.54
N GLU A 97 6.86 -13.34 -18.03
CA GLU A 97 7.25 -13.53 -19.43
C GLU A 97 6.65 -14.81 -20.01
N ARG A 98 6.48 -15.83 -19.16
CA ARG A 98 5.82 -17.09 -19.53
C ARG A 98 4.31 -16.98 -19.39
N ALA A 99 3.83 -16.30 -18.35
CA ALA A 99 2.40 -16.15 -18.09
C ALA A 99 1.69 -15.28 -19.15
N GLU A 100 2.30 -14.19 -19.58
CA GLU A 100 1.68 -13.20 -20.49
C GLU A 100 1.18 -13.77 -21.83
N PRO A 101 1.96 -14.56 -22.60
CA PRO A 101 1.48 -15.16 -23.84
C PRO A 101 0.37 -16.19 -23.58
N LEU A 102 0.47 -17.00 -22.52
CA LEU A 102 -0.57 -17.98 -22.15
C LEU A 102 -1.90 -17.28 -21.83
N LEU A 103 -1.85 -16.18 -21.07
CA LEU A 103 -3.04 -15.38 -20.76
C LEU A 103 -3.66 -14.75 -22.00
N THR A 104 -2.84 -14.37 -22.98
CA THR A 104 -3.35 -13.86 -24.27
C THR A 104 -4.15 -14.93 -25.01
N GLU A 105 -3.63 -16.15 -25.09
CA GLU A 105 -4.35 -17.29 -25.70
C GLU A 105 -5.65 -17.62 -24.94
N CYS A 106 -5.63 -17.55 -23.60
CA CYS A 106 -6.84 -17.74 -22.79
C CYS A 106 -7.89 -16.67 -23.05
N ILE A 107 -7.52 -15.38 -23.13
CA ILE A 107 -8.45 -14.28 -23.43
C ILE A 107 -9.12 -14.51 -24.78
N ASP A 108 -8.35 -14.83 -25.82
CA ASP A 108 -8.90 -15.08 -27.16
C ASP A 108 -9.89 -16.25 -27.16
N ALA A 109 -9.57 -17.34 -26.44
CA ALA A 109 -10.46 -18.49 -26.31
C ALA A 109 -11.76 -18.15 -25.58
N TRP A 110 -11.69 -17.46 -24.43
CA TRP A 110 -12.85 -17.06 -23.63
C TRP A 110 -13.75 -16.08 -24.38
N THR A 111 -13.18 -15.08 -25.05
CA THR A 111 -13.94 -14.12 -25.85
C THR A 111 -14.62 -14.82 -27.03
N LYS A 112 -13.92 -15.72 -27.74
CA LYS A 112 -14.49 -16.47 -28.87
C LYS A 112 -15.68 -17.34 -28.45
N GLN A 113 -15.62 -17.93 -27.25
CA GLN A 113 -16.67 -18.78 -26.70
C GLN A 113 -17.79 -17.97 -26.00
N ARG A 114 -17.66 -16.64 -25.94
CA ARG A 114 -18.60 -15.73 -25.27
C ARG A 114 -18.80 -16.08 -23.80
N MET A 115 -17.68 -16.35 -23.11
CA MET A 115 -17.67 -16.55 -21.67
C MET A 115 -18.13 -15.29 -20.92
N PRO A 116 -18.63 -15.42 -19.67
CA PRO A 116 -19.12 -14.28 -18.90
C PRO A 116 -18.08 -13.16 -18.78
N ASP A 117 -18.54 -11.90 -18.89
CA ASP A 117 -17.69 -10.71 -18.85
C ASP A 117 -16.77 -10.68 -17.61
N VAL A 118 -17.23 -11.17 -16.45
CA VAL A 118 -16.41 -11.25 -15.23
C VAL A 118 -15.19 -12.16 -15.38
N GLU A 119 -15.31 -13.30 -16.07
CA GLU A 119 -14.18 -14.21 -16.29
C GLU A 119 -13.17 -13.59 -17.24
N VAL A 120 -13.67 -12.94 -18.31
CA VAL A 120 -12.83 -12.22 -19.27
C VAL A 120 -12.12 -11.04 -18.58
N ALA A 121 -12.81 -10.32 -17.69
CA ALA A 121 -12.23 -9.26 -16.87
C ALA A 121 -11.08 -9.76 -15.99
N SER A 122 -11.27 -10.89 -15.28
CA SER A 122 -10.23 -11.51 -14.46
C SER A 122 -8.98 -11.86 -15.28
N LEU A 123 -9.16 -12.41 -16.49
CA LEU A 123 -8.02 -12.73 -17.38
C LEU A 123 -7.26 -11.48 -17.82
N HIS A 124 -7.96 -10.41 -18.19
CA HIS A 124 -7.33 -9.12 -18.50
C HIS A 124 -6.60 -8.54 -17.28
N ARG A 125 -7.17 -8.60 -16.08
CA ARG A 125 -6.49 -8.14 -14.86
C ARG A 125 -5.21 -8.92 -14.58
N LEU A 126 -5.23 -10.25 -14.74
CA LEU A 126 -4.04 -11.10 -14.57
C LEU A 126 -2.96 -10.75 -15.61
N ARG A 127 -3.34 -10.56 -16.87
CA ARG A 127 -2.41 -10.16 -17.93
C ARG A 127 -1.85 -8.76 -17.71
N GLY A 128 -2.69 -7.81 -17.28
CA GLY A 128 -2.27 -6.47 -16.89
C GLY A 128 -1.27 -6.49 -15.74
N SER A 129 -1.49 -7.36 -14.75
CA SER A 129 -0.55 -7.58 -13.63
C SER A 129 0.79 -8.16 -14.10
N ALA A 130 0.77 -9.14 -15.01
CA ALA A 130 1.98 -9.69 -15.62
C ALA A 130 2.75 -8.60 -16.38
N ARG A 131 2.07 -7.83 -17.23
CA ARG A 131 2.66 -6.71 -18.00
C ARG A 131 3.25 -5.62 -17.11
N LEU A 132 2.64 -5.33 -15.96
CA LEU A 132 3.21 -4.42 -14.97
C LEU A 132 4.56 -4.95 -14.43
N GLN A 133 4.66 -6.25 -14.11
CA GLN A 133 5.91 -6.86 -13.67
C GLN A 133 7.00 -6.83 -14.76
N LEU A 134 6.60 -6.89 -16.04
CA LEU A 134 7.46 -6.71 -17.21
C LEU A 134 7.85 -5.25 -17.49
N ALA A 135 7.50 -4.31 -16.61
CA ALA A 135 7.65 -2.86 -16.80
C ALA A 135 6.94 -2.31 -18.06
N ARG A 136 5.91 -3.01 -18.56
CA ARG A 136 5.06 -2.60 -19.69
C ARG A 136 3.83 -1.86 -19.20
N GLY A 137 4.04 -0.75 -18.49
CA GLY A 137 2.97 -0.03 -17.78
C GLY A 137 1.83 0.50 -18.66
N ALA A 138 2.10 0.86 -19.92
CA ALA A 138 1.06 1.29 -20.85
C ALA A 138 0.13 0.14 -21.26
N ASP A 139 0.72 -1.02 -21.61
CA ASP A 139 -0.03 -2.21 -21.99
C ASP A 139 -0.80 -2.79 -20.80
N ALA A 140 -0.22 -2.71 -19.60
CA ALA A 140 -0.88 -3.08 -18.35
C ALA A 140 -2.13 -2.22 -18.09
N LEU A 141 -2.03 -0.90 -18.29
CA LEU A 141 -3.16 0.01 -18.12
C LEU A 141 -4.28 -0.28 -19.13
N ALA A 142 -3.93 -0.54 -20.39
CA ALA A 142 -4.90 -0.88 -21.43
C ALA A 142 -5.70 -2.15 -21.07
N ASP A 143 -5.03 -3.19 -20.56
CA ASP A 143 -5.71 -4.38 -20.06
C ASP A 143 -6.64 -4.10 -18.88
N LEU A 144 -6.18 -3.29 -17.93
CA LEU A 144 -6.95 -2.96 -16.72
C LEU A 144 -8.14 -2.07 -17.01
N ASP A 145 -8.08 -1.22 -18.04
CA ASP A 145 -9.23 -0.44 -18.51
C ASP A 145 -10.30 -1.34 -19.15
N VAL A 146 -9.91 -2.34 -19.94
CA VAL A 146 -10.83 -3.36 -20.47
C VAL A 146 -11.44 -4.18 -19.34
N ALA A 147 -10.62 -4.65 -18.38
CA ALA A 147 -11.10 -5.40 -17.22
C ALA A 147 -12.10 -4.59 -16.39
N HIS A 148 -11.85 -3.29 -16.19
CA HIS A 148 -12.72 -2.40 -15.44
C HIS A 148 -14.09 -2.24 -16.12
N GLU A 149 -14.11 -2.06 -17.45
CA GLU A 149 -15.35 -1.95 -18.21
C GLU A 149 -16.18 -3.25 -18.10
N LEU A 150 -15.54 -4.40 -18.33
CA LEU A 150 -16.19 -5.71 -18.26
C LEU A 150 -16.73 -6.03 -16.87
N ALA A 151 -15.93 -5.83 -15.82
CA ALA A 151 -16.36 -6.06 -14.44
C ALA A 151 -17.50 -5.12 -14.02
N SER A 152 -17.44 -3.85 -14.44
CA SER A 152 -18.51 -2.88 -14.19
C SER A 152 -19.81 -3.28 -14.88
N ARG A 153 -19.74 -3.71 -16.15
CA ARG A 153 -20.90 -4.14 -16.93
C ARG A 153 -21.53 -5.41 -16.34
N ALA A 154 -20.70 -6.33 -15.86
CA ALA A 154 -21.14 -7.56 -15.21
C ALA A 154 -21.74 -7.33 -13.81
N GLY A 155 -21.57 -6.14 -13.22
CA GLY A 155 -21.93 -5.89 -11.82
C GLY A 155 -21.12 -6.72 -10.83
N ALA A 156 -19.92 -7.16 -11.21
CA ALA A 156 -19.07 -8.04 -10.41
C ALA A 156 -18.24 -7.22 -9.40
N SER A 157 -18.81 -6.90 -8.23
CA SER A 157 -18.17 -5.99 -7.25
C SER A 157 -16.77 -6.45 -6.86
N ASP A 158 -16.59 -7.73 -6.48
CA ASP A 158 -15.30 -8.27 -6.03
C ASP A 158 -14.19 -8.15 -7.09
N GLU A 159 -14.51 -8.45 -8.34
CA GLU A 159 -13.56 -8.35 -9.45
C GLU A 159 -13.27 -6.88 -9.78
N LEU A 160 -14.29 -6.01 -9.77
CA LEU A 160 -14.13 -4.57 -9.97
C LEU A 160 -13.17 -3.98 -8.93
N LEU A 161 -13.33 -4.35 -7.66
CA LEU A 161 -12.45 -3.92 -6.58
C LEU A 161 -11.00 -4.37 -6.79
N GLN A 162 -10.78 -5.62 -7.21
CA GLN A 162 -9.44 -6.11 -7.55
C GLN A 162 -8.83 -5.37 -8.74
N VAL A 163 -9.62 -5.06 -9.77
CA VAL A 163 -9.18 -4.27 -10.94
C VAL A 163 -8.77 -2.87 -10.51
N LEU A 164 -9.61 -2.16 -9.75
CA LEU A 164 -9.31 -0.80 -9.28
C LEU A 164 -8.01 -0.74 -8.47
N GLN A 165 -7.76 -1.74 -7.61
CA GLN A 165 -6.54 -1.78 -6.80
C GLN A 165 -5.27 -1.84 -7.65
N VAL A 166 -5.27 -2.69 -8.69
CA VAL A 166 -4.13 -2.84 -9.60
C VAL A 166 -4.05 -1.65 -10.56
N ARG A 167 -5.17 -1.14 -11.06
CA ARG A 167 -5.21 0.02 -11.95
C ARG A 167 -4.66 1.26 -11.28
N ALA A 168 -5.05 1.54 -10.04
CA ALA A 168 -4.48 2.63 -9.25
C ALA A 168 -2.95 2.54 -9.13
N LEU A 169 -2.37 1.34 -8.96
CA LEU A 169 -0.92 1.16 -8.87
C LEU A 169 -0.23 1.52 -10.20
N VAL A 170 -0.82 1.09 -11.32
CA VAL A 170 -0.29 1.42 -12.66
C VAL A 170 -0.39 2.92 -12.91
N LEU A 171 -1.52 3.54 -12.56
CA LEU A 171 -1.75 4.98 -12.72
C LEU A 171 -0.76 5.80 -11.89
N GLU A 172 -0.52 5.43 -10.63
CA GLU A 172 0.52 6.05 -9.78
C GLU A 172 1.91 5.94 -10.42
N SER A 173 2.29 4.76 -10.92
CA SER A 173 3.60 4.55 -11.57
C SER A 173 3.79 5.40 -12.83
N ARG A 174 2.68 5.83 -13.44
CA ARG A 174 2.63 6.67 -14.64
C ARG A 174 2.37 8.14 -14.33
N ALA A 175 2.28 8.51 -13.06
CA ALA A 175 1.91 9.85 -12.61
C ALA A 175 0.55 10.36 -13.12
N ASP A 176 -0.39 9.45 -13.42
CA ASP A 176 -1.78 9.78 -13.77
C ASP A 176 -2.60 9.90 -12.47
N TRP A 177 -2.27 10.92 -11.68
CA TRP A 177 -2.74 11.08 -10.31
C TRP A 177 -4.25 11.30 -10.20
N ALA A 178 -4.86 11.94 -11.20
CA ALA A 178 -6.31 12.22 -11.21
C ALA A 178 -7.12 10.92 -11.29
N ARG A 179 -6.74 10.02 -12.22
CA ARG A 179 -7.40 8.71 -12.33
C ARG A 179 -7.05 7.80 -11.15
N ALA A 180 -5.82 7.88 -10.64
CA ALA A 180 -5.43 7.12 -9.44
C ALA A 180 -6.27 7.52 -8.21
N GLU A 181 -6.48 8.83 -7.97
CA GLU A 181 -7.33 9.33 -6.89
C GLU A 181 -8.77 8.83 -7.05
N THR A 182 -9.30 8.88 -8.27
CA THR A 182 -10.66 8.40 -8.58
C THR A 182 -10.82 6.92 -8.22
N ASP A 183 -9.87 6.07 -8.63
CA ASP A 183 -9.89 4.64 -8.33
C ASP A 183 -9.78 4.35 -6.82
N LEU A 184 -8.88 5.07 -6.14
CA LEU A 184 -8.67 4.91 -4.70
C LEU A 184 -9.88 5.40 -3.89
N THR A 185 -10.55 6.47 -4.33
CA THR A 185 -11.82 6.91 -3.74
C THR A 185 -12.93 5.90 -3.97
N ALA A 186 -13.03 5.31 -5.17
CA ALA A 186 -14.01 4.27 -5.46
C ALA A 186 -13.78 2.98 -4.64
N LEU A 187 -12.52 2.64 -4.35
CA LEU A 187 -12.14 1.55 -3.45
C LEU A 187 -12.52 1.85 -1.99
N LEU A 188 -12.15 3.02 -1.48
CA LEU A 188 -12.44 3.43 -0.10
C LEU A 188 -13.96 3.56 0.16
N ALA A 189 -14.74 3.94 -0.85
CA ALA A 189 -16.20 3.97 -0.75
C ALA A 189 -16.84 2.58 -0.58
N ARG A 190 -16.09 1.51 -0.88
CA ARG A 190 -16.50 0.10 -0.78
C ARG A 190 -15.56 -0.67 0.15
N GLU A 191 -14.92 0.02 1.08
CA GLU A 191 -13.95 -0.58 2.00
C GLU A 191 -14.57 -1.67 2.87
N ASP A 192 -15.84 -1.49 3.26
CA ASP A 192 -16.62 -2.49 4.00
C ASP A 192 -16.83 -3.79 3.20
N GLU A 193 -16.81 -3.73 1.86
CA GLU A 193 -16.89 -4.92 0.99
C GLU A 193 -15.51 -5.59 0.84
N LEU A 194 -14.43 -4.81 0.92
CA LEU A 194 -13.06 -5.28 0.80
C LEU A 194 -12.53 -5.98 2.06
N SER A 195 -13.05 -5.61 3.23
CA SER A 195 -12.39 -5.93 4.49
C SER A 195 -13.30 -6.66 5.48
N VAL A 196 -12.95 -7.91 5.75
CA VAL A 196 -13.40 -8.63 6.95
C VAL A 196 -12.73 -8.11 8.23
N ALA A 197 -11.71 -7.25 8.11
CA ALA A 197 -10.76 -6.89 9.18
C ALA A 197 -10.74 -5.39 9.55
N GLY A 198 -11.68 -4.58 9.05
CA GLY A 198 -11.78 -3.14 9.32
C GLY A 198 -11.06 -2.25 8.29
N PRO A 199 -10.92 -0.94 8.59
CA PRO A 199 -10.35 0.05 7.67
C PRO A 199 -8.96 -0.32 7.15
N ASN A 200 -8.66 0.08 5.92
CA ASN A 200 -7.42 -0.19 5.20
C ASN A 200 -6.57 1.10 5.09
N PRO A 201 -5.67 1.35 6.06
CA PRO A 201 -4.86 2.57 6.08
C PRO A 201 -3.92 2.74 4.88
N PHE A 202 -3.62 1.65 4.17
CA PHE A 202 -2.76 1.68 2.99
C PHE A 202 -3.44 2.37 1.81
N LEU A 203 -4.74 2.15 1.63
CA LEU A 203 -5.53 2.83 0.59
C LEU A 203 -5.60 4.33 0.87
N LYS A 204 -5.81 4.72 2.14
CA LYS A 204 -5.80 6.12 2.57
C LYS A 204 -4.45 6.80 2.32
N THR A 205 -3.35 6.16 2.71
CA THR A 205 -1.99 6.68 2.46
C THR A 205 -1.74 6.89 0.96
N ARG A 206 -2.15 5.92 0.11
CA ARG A 206 -2.01 6.04 -1.36
C ARG A 206 -2.87 7.16 -1.93
N ARG A 207 -4.13 7.28 -1.49
CA ARG A 207 -5.02 8.36 -1.93
C ARG A 207 -4.47 9.72 -1.52
N ALA A 208 -3.92 9.82 -0.32
CA ALA A 208 -3.28 11.04 0.14
C ALA A 208 -2.13 11.46 -0.77
N HIS A 209 -1.26 10.52 -1.20
CA HIS A 209 -0.20 10.83 -2.16
C HIS A 209 -0.76 11.33 -3.50
N ALA A 210 -1.79 10.69 -4.04
CA ALA A 210 -2.45 11.15 -5.28
C ALA A 210 -3.02 12.57 -5.10
N ARG A 211 -3.69 12.85 -3.97
CA ARG A 211 -4.22 14.17 -3.62
C ARG A 211 -3.13 15.23 -3.45
N GLN A 212 -2.00 14.90 -2.81
CA GLN A 212 -0.85 15.79 -2.73
C GLN A 212 -0.34 16.18 -4.12
N ALA A 213 -0.22 15.20 -5.02
CA ALA A 213 0.22 15.45 -6.39
C ALA A 213 -0.77 16.31 -7.21
N LEU A 214 -2.06 16.25 -6.86
CA LEU A 214 -3.11 17.11 -7.43
C LEU A 214 -3.21 18.48 -6.74
N GLY A 215 -2.46 18.72 -5.67
CA GLY A 215 -2.56 19.95 -4.85
C GLY A 215 -3.77 19.98 -3.91
N GLU A 216 -4.46 18.86 -3.72
CA GLU A 216 -5.60 18.69 -2.79
C GLU A 216 -5.12 18.45 -1.35
N TRP A 217 -4.33 19.38 -0.83
CA TRP A 217 -3.58 19.20 0.41
C TRP A 217 -4.43 18.95 1.66
N ARG A 218 -5.62 19.57 1.77
CA ARG A 218 -6.54 19.33 2.90
C ARG A 218 -7.08 17.90 2.90
N GLY A 219 -7.49 17.39 1.75
CA GLY A 219 -7.96 16.02 1.59
C GLY A 219 -6.85 15.01 1.89
N ALA A 220 -5.63 15.30 1.44
CA ALA A 220 -4.46 14.48 1.77
C ALA A 220 -4.14 14.48 3.28
N ALA A 221 -4.21 15.64 3.94
CA ALA A 221 -3.99 15.73 5.38
C ALA A 221 -5.00 14.89 6.17
N ALA A 222 -6.29 14.96 5.80
CA ALA A 222 -7.33 14.12 6.41
C ALA A 222 -7.03 12.62 6.24
N ASP A 223 -6.72 12.19 5.01
CA ASP A 223 -6.41 10.78 4.72
C ASP A 223 -5.19 10.27 5.50
N LEU A 224 -4.15 11.09 5.66
CA LEU A 224 -2.93 10.72 6.39
C LEU A 224 -3.13 10.68 7.90
N ALA A 225 -3.96 11.56 8.45
CA ALA A 225 -4.33 11.53 9.86
C ALA A 225 -5.11 10.25 10.20
N ASP A 226 -6.09 9.89 9.37
CA ASP A 226 -6.83 8.64 9.49
C ASP A 226 -5.92 7.41 9.36
N ALA A 227 -5.06 7.40 8.34
CA ALA A 227 -4.11 6.32 8.12
C ALA A 227 -3.14 6.15 9.29
N GLU A 228 -2.62 7.24 9.83
CA GLU A 228 -1.75 7.23 11.02
C GLU A 228 -2.47 6.58 12.22
N GLN A 229 -3.72 6.99 12.49
CA GLN A 229 -4.50 6.44 13.60
C GLN A 229 -4.72 4.93 13.43
N GLU A 230 -5.13 4.50 12.25
CA GLU A 230 -5.39 3.08 11.94
C GLU A 230 -4.10 2.24 11.98
N LEU A 231 -2.99 2.75 11.47
CA LEU A 231 -1.68 2.08 11.54
C LEU A 231 -1.21 1.90 12.99
N ASN A 232 -1.49 2.89 13.85
CA ASN A 232 -1.23 2.75 15.29
C ASN A 232 -2.11 1.67 15.93
N VAL A 233 -3.38 1.54 15.52
CA VAL A 233 -4.30 0.51 16.03
C VAL A 233 -3.81 -0.90 15.66
N VAL A 234 -3.35 -1.11 14.43
CA VAL A 234 -2.81 -2.42 13.99
C VAL A 234 -1.37 -2.68 14.43
N GLY A 235 -0.72 -1.69 15.08
CA GLY A 235 0.65 -1.81 15.59
C GLY A 235 1.76 -1.62 14.55
N ASP A 236 1.45 -1.15 13.34
CA ASP A 236 2.44 -0.83 12.29
C ASP A 236 3.05 0.55 12.52
N ARG A 237 3.93 0.61 13.52
CA ARG A 237 4.52 1.87 13.98
C ARG A 237 5.34 2.60 12.93
N ILE A 238 6.11 1.88 12.10
CA ILE A 238 6.96 2.54 11.09
C ILE A 238 6.08 3.28 10.07
N ARG A 239 5.04 2.61 9.57
CA ARG A 239 4.12 3.25 8.61
C ARG A 239 3.26 4.32 9.26
N ALA A 240 2.87 4.17 10.52
CA ALA A 240 2.18 5.22 11.25
C ALA A 240 3.01 6.51 11.31
N VAL A 241 4.30 6.42 11.63
CA VAL A 241 5.20 7.59 11.63
C VAL A 241 5.40 8.13 10.20
N LEU A 242 5.51 7.27 9.18
CA LEU A 242 5.56 7.72 7.79
C LEU A 242 4.30 8.51 7.39
N ALA A 243 3.12 8.05 7.79
CA ALA A 243 1.86 8.76 7.59
C ALA A 243 1.88 10.11 8.33
N ALA A 244 2.36 10.15 9.57
CA ALA A 244 2.53 11.38 10.35
C ALA A 244 3.49 12.39 9.68
N CYS A 245 4.60 11.91 9.09
CA CYS A 245 5.50 12.74 8.29
C CYS A 245 4.78 13.32 7.07
N GLY A 246 4.01 12.48 6.36
CA GLY A 246 3.19 12.92 5.23
C GLY A 246 2.17 13.97 5.65
N LEU A 247 1.47 13.76 6.77
CA LEU A 247 0.49 14.67 7.35
C LEU A 247 1.11 16.04 7.60
N ALA A 248 2.27 16.09 8.24
CA ALA A 248 2.97 17.35 8.51
C ALA A 248 3.25 18.16 7.23
N LEU A 249 3.70 17.51 6.15
CA LEU A 249 3.89 18.16 4.86
C LEU A 249 2.56 18.58 4.22
N ALA A 250 1.53 17.74 4.29
CA ALA A 250 0.21 18.06 3.76
C ALA A 250 -0.40 19.28 4.46
N LEU A 251 -0.21 19.43 5.78
CA LEU A 251 -0.68 20.58 6.56
C LEU A 251 -0.03 21.89 6.09
N PHE A 252 1.23 21.88 5.66
CA PHE A 252 1.83 23.05 5.05
C PHE A 252 1.16 23.43 3.73
N GLY A 253 0.83 22.44 2.88
CA GLY A 253 0.09 22.66 1.64
C GLY A 253 -1.35 23.09 1.85
N ALA A 254 -1.96 22.66 2.95
CA ALA A 254 -3.30 23.08 3.37
C ALA A 254 -3.35 24.52 3.92
N ALA A 255 -2.21 25.22 3.93
CA ALA A 255 -2.02 26.53 4.54
C ALA A 255 -2.27 26.56 6.06
N GLU A 256 -1.92 25.46 6.75
CA GLU A 256 -2.03 25.29 8.20
C GLU A 256 -0.63 25.16 8.86
N PRO A 257 0.25 26.17 8.74
CA PRO A 257 1.64 26.06 9.15
C PRO A 257 1.83 25.80 10.64
N SER A 258 0.97 26.35 11.51
CA SER A 258 1.06 26.12 12.95
C SER A 258 0.78 24.66 13.30
N ALA A 259 -0.23 24.05 12.65
CA ALA A 259 -0.53 22.63 12.82
C ALA A 259 0.58 21.76 12.23
N ALA A 260 1.12 22.14 11.08
CA ALA A 260 2.26 21.46 10.45
C ALA A 260 3.49 21.43 11.36
N VAL A 261 3.88 22.57 11.95
CA VAL A 261 5.01 22.66 12.91
C VAL A 261 4.74 21.78 14.13
N ALA A 262 3.54 21.82 14.70
CA ALA A 262 3.17 20.97 15.83
C ALA A 262 3.26 19.47 15.48
N ALA A 263 2.85 19.08 14.27
CA ALA A 263 2.97 17.72 13.77
C ALA A 263 4.43 17.29 13.58
N ILE A 264 5.29 18.15 13.02
CA ILE A 264 6.74 17.89 12.90
C ILE A 264 7.37 17.66 14.27
N GLU A 265 7.11 18.57 15.21
CA GLU A 265 7.68 18.47 16.56
C GLU A 265 7.20 17.22 17.29
N ARG A 266 5.96 16.75 17.03
CA ARG A 266 5.47 15.46 17.52
C ARG A 266 6.23 14.30 16.90
N VAL A 267 6.40 14.28 15.58
CA VAL A 267 7.18 13.25 14.88
C VAL A 267 8.59 13.16 15.44
N PHE A 268 9.30 14.29 15.62
CA PHE A 268 10.66 14.28 16.17
C PHE A 268 10.75 13.72 17.59
N ARG A 269 9.72 13.94 18.43
CA ARG A 269 9.65 13.31 19.77
C ARG A 269 9.40 11.80 19.69
N GLU A 270 8.56 11.36 18.77
CA GLU A 270 8.14 9.97 18.62
C GLU A 270 9.13 9.10 17.82
N TYR A 271 9.96 9.73 16.99
CA TYR A 271 10.94 9.10 16.10
C TYR A 271 12.03 8.31 16.83
N THR A 272 12.27 8.56 18.11
CA THR A 272 13.26 7.79 18.89
C THR A 272 12.86 6.33 19.15
N ARG A 273 11.71 5.87 18.63
CA ARG A 273 11.03 4.64 19.06
C ARG A 273 10.57 3.63 17.98
N PRO A 274 10.67 3.81 16.65
CA PRO A 274 10.34 2.75 15.71
C PRO A 274 11.51 1.77 15.62
N SER A 275 11.63 0.88 16.59
CA SER A 275 12.48 -0.29 16.46
C SER A 275 11.67 -1.39 15.77
N SER A 276 12.03 -1.72 14.53
CA SER A 276 11.69 -3.03 13.96
C SER A 276 12.94 -3.89 13.98
N ASN A 277 12.81 -5.12 14.45
CA ASN A 277 13.82 -6.17 14.34
C ASN A 277 13.62 -7.00 13.06
N ASN A 278 12.64 -6.65 12.21
CA ASN A 278 12.40 -7.33 10.96
C ASN A 278 13.31 -6.76 9.86
N PRO A 279 14.25 -7.53 9.30
CA PRO A 279 15.12 -7.06 8.22
C PRO A 279 14.35 -6.63 6.97
N ASP A 280 13.15 -7.15 6.75
CA ASP A 280 12.31 -6.74 5.62
C ASP A 280 11.78 -5.30 5.75
N ASP A 281 11.83 -4.70 6.94
CA ASP A 281 11.39 -3.33 7.16
C ASP A 281 12.51 -2.30 6.89
N LEU A 282 13.71 -2.75 6.52
CA LEU A 282 14.83 -1.87 6.16
C LEU A 282 14.44 -0.81 5.11
N PRO A 283 13.75 -1.14 3.99
CA PRO A 283 13.32 -0.12 3.03
C PRO A 283 12.36 0.92 3.63
N LEU A 284 11.53 0.53 4.62
CA LEU A 284 10.62 1.45 5.30
C LEU A 284 11.37 2.36 6.27
N LEU A 285 12.38 1.84 6.97
CA LEU A 285 13.24 2.63 7.87
C LEU A 285 14.09 3.64 7.10
N GLU A 286 14.60 3.24 5.93
CA GLU A 286 15.26 4.15 4.99
C GLU A 286 14.32 5.27 4.52
N GLU A 287 13.12 4.90 4.06
CA GLU A 287 12.11 5.86 3.65
C GLU A 287 11.72 6.80 4.79
N LEU A 288 11.65 6.29 6.03
CA LEU A 288 11.39 7.09 7.21
C LEU A 288 12.53 8.07 7.49
N SER A 289 13.78 7.63 7.39
CA SER A 289 14.97 8.49 7.53
C SER A 289 14.98 9.61 6.50
N ARG A 290 14.60 9.30 5.24
CA ARG A 290 14.42 10.28 4.18
C ARG A 290 13.33 11.29 4.53
N ARG A 291 12.16 10.83 4.95
CA ARG A 291 11.02 11.69 5.32
C ARG A 291 11.35 12.60 6.51
N GLU A 292 12.06 12.09 7.51
CA GLU A 292 12.53 12.90 8.65
C GLU A 292 13.44 14.03 8.18
N ALA A 293 14.39 13.74 7.29
CA ALA A 293 15.27 14.75 6.74
C ALA A 293 14.47 15.83 5.96
N GLU A 294 13.43 15.44 5.23
CA GLU A 294 12.51 16.39 4.58
C GLU A 294 11.75 17.26 5.58
N LEU A 295 11.34 16.73 6.74
CA LEU A 295 10.69 17.54 7.77
C LEU A 295 11.63 18.59 8.37
N HIS A 296 12.89 18.25 8.61
CA HIS A 296 13.90 19.21 9.06
C HIS A 296 14.08 20.34 8.04
N LEU A 297 14.19 20.01 6.75
CA LEU A 297 14.27 21.00 5.69
C LEU A 297 12.99 21.84 5.56
N ALA A 298 11.80 21.24 5.75
CA ALA A 298 10.54 21.96 5.73
C ALA A 298 10.44 22.95 6.90
N LEU A 299 10.89 22.56 8.09
CA LEU A 299 10.94 23.42 9.26
C LEU A 299 11.95 24.55 9.08
N ALA A 300 13.15 24.25 8.59
CA ALA A 300 14.17 25.26 8.25
C ALA A 300 13.63 26.29 7.26
N SER A 301 12.97 25.81 6.19
CA SER A 301 12.34 26.66 5.16
C SER A 301 11.23 27.51 5.75
N HIS A 302 10.37 26.93 6.58
CA HIS A 302 9.27 27.64 7.21
C HIS A 302 9.77 28.80 8.09
N VAL A 303 10.74 28.52 8.96
CA VAL A 303 11.28 29.47 9.94
C VAL A 303 12.20 30.50 9.27
N GLY A 304 13.15 30.05 8.46
CA GLY A 304 14.18 30.90 7.85
C GLY A 304 13.75 31.58 6.55
N GLY A 305 12.71 31.09 5.89
CA GLY A 305 12.13 31.65 4.67
C GLY A 305 10.95 32.59 4.91
N ALA A 306 10.59 32.86 6.17
CA ALA A 306 9.56 33.84 6.49
C ALA A 306 9.98 35.28 6.07
N PRO A 307 9.01 36.17 5.79
CA PRO A 307 9.28 37.58 5.56
C PRO A 307 10.01 38.22 6.76
N GLU A 308 10.89 39.17 6.49
CA GLU A 308 11.56 39.94 7.54
C GLU A 308 10.58 40.94 8.20
N PRO A 309 10.80 41.32 9.48
CA PRO A 309 11.89 40.86 10.35
C PRO A 309 11.63 39.47 10.94
N LEU A 310 12.66 38.62 10.95
CA LEU A 310 12.60 37.31 11.63
C LEU A 310 12.61 37.48 13.17
N PRO A 311 11.88 36.64 13.92
CA PRO A 311 11.97 36.61 15.38
C PRO A 311 13.40 36.32 15.86
N ALA A 312 13.77 36.84 17.03
CA ALA A 312 15.08 36.58 17.62
C ALA A 312 15.34 35.06 17.75
N GLY A 313 16.49 34.60 17.28
CA GLY A 313 16.87 33.19 17.28
C GLY A 313 16.23 32.33 16.18
N ALA A 314 15.26 32.84 15.41
CA ALA A 314 14.65 32.11 14.30
C ALA A 314 15.69 31.70 13.24
N ARG A 315 16.64 32.60 12.95
CA ARG A 315 17.73 32.30 12.01
C ARG A 315 18.60 31.13 12.48
N ALA A 316 19.06 31.17 13.73
CA ALA A 316 19.88 30.11 14.30
C ALA A 316 19.13 28.77 14.34
N ARG A 317 17.82 28.78 14.67
CA ARG A 317 16.98 27.58 14.59
C ARG A 317 16.91 27.05 13.14
N ALA A 318 16.64 27.92 12.16
CA ALA A 318 16.57 27.51 10.77
C ALA A 318 17.90 26.90 10.28
N ASP A 319 19.03 27.51 10.64
CA ASP A 319 20.37 27.02 10.27
C ASP A 319 20.68 25.65 10.91
N ALA A 320 20.25 25.43 12.16
CA ALA A 320 20.38 24.13 12.82
C ALA A 320 19.53 23.04 12.15
N GLU A 321 18.26 23.33 11.88
CA GLU A 321 17.34 22.39 11.20
C GLU A 321 17.83 22.08 9.78
N TRP A 322 18.35 23.07 9.07
CA TRP A 322 18.95 22.91 7.76
C TRP A 322 20.14 21.93 7.79
N ALA A 323 21.08 22.15 8.71
CA ALA A 323 22.25 21.31 8.86
C ALA A 323 21.88 19.86 9.16
N VAL A 324 20.90 19.64 10.05
CA VAL A 324 20.41 18.29 10.39
C VAL A 324 19.75 17.63 9.18
N GLY A 325 18.85 18.33 8.48
CA GLY A 325 18.17 17.81 7.29
C GLY A 325 19.17 17.42 6.20
N CYS A 326 20.18 18.25 5.95
CA CYS A 326 21.22 17.96 4.97
C CYS A 326 22.10 16.79 5.33
N LEU A 327 22.56 16.70 6.59
CA LEU A 327 23.36 15.57 7.06
C LEU A 327 22.58 14.25 6.92
N ARG A 328 21.30 14.25 7.31
CA ARG A 328 20.45 13.05 7.22
C ARG A 328 20.20 12.59 5.79
N LEU A 329 19.98 13.51 4.86
CA LEU A 329 19.87 13.16 3.43
C LEU A 329 21.17 12.57 2.89
N ALA A 330 22.32 13.14 3.24
CA ALA A 330 23.62 12.62 2.82
C ALA A 330 23.85 11.18 3.33
N VAL A 331 23.54 10.93 4.61
CA VAL A 331 23.61 9.57 5.20
C VAL A 331 22.64 8.60 4.52
N TYR A 332 21.41 9.05 4.23
CA TYR A 332 20.42 8.23 3.50
C TYR A 332 20.92 7.83 2.11
N GLU A 333 21.54 8.76 1.38
CA GLU A 333 22.10 8.48 0.05
C GLU A 333 23.26 7.48 0.10
N GLU A 334 24.17 7.65 1.05
CA GLU A 334 25.27 6.71 1.27
C GLU A 334 24.76 5.29 1.58
N GLN A 335 23.76 5.18 2.46
CA GLN A 335 23.12 3.91 2.82
C GLN A 335 22.41 3.28 1.62
N LEU A 336 21.66 4.07 0.85
CA LEU A 336 20.98 3.62 -0.35
C LEU A 336 21.97 3.10 -1.39
N ASP A 337 23.09 3.78 -1.58
CA ASP A 337 24.14 3.37 -2.52
C ASP A 337 24.88 2.12 -2.07
N ALA A 338 25.18 2.00 -0.78
CA ALA A 338 25.74 0.79 -0.21
C ALA A 338 24.80 -0.41 -0.43
N ARG A 339 23.49 -0.25 -0.15
CA ARG A 339 22.49 -1.30 -0.36
C ARG A 339 22.38 -1.70 -1.83
N MET A 340 22.19 -0.74 -2.72
CA MET A 340 22.06 -1.03 -4.15
C MET A 340 23.32 -1.69 -4.72
N THR A 341 24.50 -1.33 -4.22
CA THR A 341 25.76 -1.98 -4.59
C THR A 341 25.78 -3.44 -4.12
N GLU A 342 25.36 -3.70 -2.88
CA GLU A 342 25.27 -5.06 -2.34
C GLU A 342 24.19 -5.90 -3.03
N GLU A 343 23.01 -5.34 -3.31
CA GLU A 343 21.95 -5.99 -4.08
C GLU A 343 22.40 -6.34 -5.49
N ASN A 344 23.07 -5.42 -6.19
CA ASN A 344 23.63 -5.69 -7.51
C ASN A 344 24.73 -6.76 -7.44
N ARG A 345 25.60 -6.72 -6.42
CA ARG A 345 26.60 -7.75 -6.18
C ARG A 345 25.96 -9.13 -5.98
N ARG A 346 24.86 -9.20 -5.24
CA ARG A 346 24.07 -10.43 -5.04
C ARG A 346 23.39 -10.91 -6.32
N ARG A 347 22.84 -10.00 -7.14
CA ARG A 347 22.24 -10.33 -8.44
C ARG A 347 23.26 -10.90 -9.44
N ILE A 348 24.52 -10.47 -9.37
CA ILE A 348 25.58 -10.85 -10.32
C ILE A 348 26.30 -12.14 -9.91
N SER A 349 26.18 -12.61 -8.67
CA SER A 349 26.85 -13.84 -8.21
C SER A 349 25.89 -15.05 -8.16
N PRO A 350 26.04 -16.03 -9.06
CA PRO A 350 25.23 -17.26 -9.02
C PRO A 350 25.55 -18.17 -7.82
N SER A 351 26.62 -17.91 -7.05
CA SER A 351 27.06 -18.75 -5.92
C SER A 351 26.99 -18.07 -4.54
N ALA A 352 26.55 -16.81 -4.47
CA ALA A 352 26.51 -16.06 -3.20
C ALA A 352 25.42 -16.55 -2.24
N LEU A 353 24.35 -17.18 -2.74
CA LEU A 353 23.28 -17.72 -1.89
C LEU A 353 23.79 -18.86 -0.99
N GLU A 354 24.60 -19.78 -1.54
CA GLU A 354 25.20 -20.87 -0.78
C GLU A 354 26.32 -20.41 0.18
N LEU A 355 27.11 -19.42 -0.22
CA LEU A 355 28.20 -18.90 0.62
C LEU A 355 27.68 -18.01 1.76
N ALA A 356 26.60 -17.25 1.52
CA ALA A 356 25.89 -16.47 2.53
C ALA A 356 25.22 -17.38 3.56
N GLN A 357 24.57 -18.47 3.13
CA GLN A 357 24.00 -19.47 4.02
C GLN A 357 25.06 -20.15 4.91
N ARG A 358 26.25 -20.46 4.36
CA ARG A 358 27.36 -21.06 5.14
C ARG A 358 28.08 -20.09 6.07
N SER A 359 28.09 -18.80 5.75
CA SER A 359 28.79 -17.78 6.53
C SER A 359 27.91 -17.17 7.63
N LEU A 360 26.60 -17.07 7.40
CA LEU A 360 25.62 -16.60 8.41
C LEU A 360 25.49 -17.59 9.59
N ALA A 361 25.71 -18.89 9.32
CA ALA A 361 25.69 -19.96 10.33
C ALA A 361 26.97 -20.01 11.21
N ARG A 362 28.08 -19.40 10.79
CA ARG A 362 29.36 -19.44 11.54
C ARG A 362 29.64 -18.19 12.38
N LEU A 363 28.95 -17.07 12.16
CA LEU A 363 29.30 -15.77 12.75
C LEU A 363 28.27 -15.20 13.73
N SER A 364 27.09 -15.80 13.88
CA SER A 364 25.97 -15.23 14.64
C SER A 364 25.64 -15.91 15.98
N GLY A 365 26.37 -16.96 16.40
CA GLY A 365 26.14 -17.61 17.70
C GLY A 365 24.77 -18.31 17.83
N LEU A 366 24.17 -18.71 16.70
CA LEU A 366 22.90 -19.42 16.62
C LEU A 366 23.15 -20.92 16.49
N ALA A 367 22.87 -21.68 17.56
CA ALA A 367 23.00 -23.14 17.55
C ALA A 367 21.94 -23.81 16.63
N PRO A 368 22.26 -24.95 15.98
CA PRO A 368 21.40 -25.61 14.98
C PRO A 368 20.11 -26.22 15.56
N ASP A 369 20.03 -26.34 16.88
CA ASP A 369 18.85 -26.75 17.65
C ASP A 369 18.07 -25.56 18.21
N SER A 370 18.49 -24.34 17.89
CA SER A 370 17.81 -23.12 18.31
C SER A 370 16.52 -22.93 17.50
N PRO A 371 15.35 -22.75 18.14
CA PRO A 371 14.07 -22.58 17.45
C PRO A 371 14.00 -21.35 16.54
N TYR A 372 14.98 -20.45 16.64
CA TYR A 372 15.18 -19.28 15.77
C TYR A 372 15.77 -19.60 14.39
N VAL A 373 16.38 -20.78 14.21
CA VAL A 373 17.08 -21.20 12.97
C VAL A 373 16.29 -22.24 12.19
N THR A 374 15.46 -23.04 12.84
CA THR A 374 14.72 -24.13 12.18
C THR A 374 13.44 -23.69 11.46
N GLN A 375 13.00 -22.43 11.61
CA GLN A 375 11.79 -21.91 10.97
C GLN A 375 12.13 -21.16 9.68
N LEU A 376 11.65 -21.68 8.55
CA LEU A 376 11.88 -21.10 7.22
C LEU A 376 10.93 -19.92 6.93
N PRO A 377 11.33 -18.98 6.05
CA PRO A 377 10.44 -17.93 5.54
C PRO A 377 9.19 -18.57 4.91
N GLY A 378 8.02 -18.31 5.49
CA GLY A 378 6.75 -18.93 5.10
C GLY A 378 5.99 -19.59 6.25
N GLU A 379 6.63 -19.83 7.41
CA GLU A 379 5.97 -20.52 8.55
C GLU A 379 5.29 -19.61 9.58
N GLY A 380 5.14 -18.32 9.28
CA GLY A 380 4.35 -17.37 10.07
C GLY A 380 5.03 -16.94 11.38
N PHE A 381 5.34 -15.65 11.50
CA PHE A 381 5.76 -15.11 12.79
C PHE A 381 4.60 -15.19 13.80
N TRP A 382 4.92 -15.41 15.07
CA TRP A 382 3.93 -15.55 16.15
C TRP A 382 2.99 -14.33 16.31
N TRP A 383 3.39 -13.14 15.87
CA TRP A 383 2.51 -11.95 15.85
C TRP A 383 1.57 -11.89 14.64
N TYR A 384 1.77 -12.72 13.61
CA TYR A 384 0.84 -12.90 12.49
C TYR A 384 -0.15 -14.06 12.71
N GLN A 385 0.01 -14.84 13.79
CA GLN A 385 -0.84 -16.01 14.09
C GLN A 385 -2.20 -15.69 14.75
N GLN A 386 -2.72 -14.46 14.64
CA GLN A 386 -4.09 -14.17 15.09
C GLN A 386 -5.12 -13.96 13.98
N ALA A 387 -4.80 -14.17 12.71
CA ALA A 387 -5.82 -14.26 11.67
C ALA A 387 -5.46 -15.37 10.67
N GLY A 388 -6.40 -16.29 10.45
CA GLY A 388 -6.20 -17.51 9.66
C GLY A 388 -5.82 -17.28 8.20
N SER A 389 -5.11 -18.27 7.67
CA SER A 389 -4.75 -18.56 6.27
C SER A 389 -3.92 -17.52 5.49
N GLU A 390 -2.63 -17.83 5.38
CA GLU A 390 -1.64 -17.40 4.38
C GLU A 390 -1.55 -15.90 4.01
N ALA A 391 -0.80 -15.16 4.82
CA ALA A 391 -0.26 -13.87 4.43
C ALA A 391 0.92 -14.03 3.45
N ARG A 392 0.64 -14.15 2.14
CA ARG A 392 1.67 -13.85 1.13
C ARG A 392 1.91 -12.34 1.12
N ARG A 393 3.04 -11.91 1.68
CA ARG A 393 3.49 -10.51 1.65
C ARG A 393 3.82 -10.14 0.20
N ARG A 394 2.92 -9.43 -0.49
CA ARG A 394 3.30 -8.65 -1.67
C ARG A 394 4.15 -7.49 -1.17
N SER A 395 5.46 -7.68 -1.16
CA SER A 395 6.39 -6.57 -0.99
C SER A 395 6.11 -5.58 -2.12
N PRO A 396 5.78 -4.30 -1.85
CA PRO A 396 5.78 -3.29 -2.89
C PRO A 396 7.24 -3.00 -3.21
N THR A 397 7.91 -3.92 -3.91
CA THR A 397 9.16 -3.65 -4.62
C THR A 397 8.82 -2.75 -5.79
N SER A 398 8.46 -1.51 -5.52
CA SER A 398 8.75 -0.45 -6.46
C SER A 398 10.26 -0.25 -6.37
N VAL A 399 10.97 -0.93 -7.27
CA VAL A 399 12.34 -0.56 -7.61
C VAL A 399 12.26 0.92 -8.00
N ARG A 400 12.60 1.83 -7.09
CA ARG A 400 12.70 3.23 -7.46
C ARG A 400 13.71 3.31 -8.61
N PRO A 401 13.36 3.93 -9.73
CA PRO A 401 14.26 4.01 -10.86
C PRO A 401 15.56 4.70 -10.42
N LYS A 402 16.68 4.23 -10.98
CA LYS A 402 18.05 4.73 -10.74
C LYS A 402 18.18 6.26 -10.86
N ALA A 403 17.26 6.91 -11.57
CA ALA A 403 17.12 8.36 -11.72
C ALA A 403 16.78 9.12 -10.42
N ALA A 404 16.32 8.44 -9.36
CA ALA A 404 16.07 9.08 -8.06
C ALA A 404 17.35 9.52 -7.33
N ARG A 405 18.52 8.94 -7.67
CA ARG A 405 19.80 9.14 -6.95
C ARG A 405 20.35 10.56 -7.01
N THR A 406 20.18 11.27 -8.13
CA THR A 406 20.68 12.65 -8.26
C THR A 406 19.74 13.68 -7.65
N ARG A 407 18.57 13.24 -7.16
CA ARG A 407 17.49 14.14 -6.73
C ARG A 407 17.36 14.23 -5.23
N THR A 408 18.05 13.40 -4.44
CA THR A 408 17.87 13.26 -2.98
C THR A 408 18.83 14.08 -2.11
N SER A 409 19.86 14.70 -2.67
CA SER A 409 20.93 15.33 -1.89
C SER A 409 20.58 16.75 -1.47
N CYS A 410 21.25 17.30 -0.45
CA CYS A 410 21.20 18.75 -0.23
C CYS A 410 21.76 19.55 -1.40
N ALA A 411 22.69 18.97 -2.17
CA ALA A 411 23.16 19.54 -3.42
C ALA A 411 22.02 19.70 -4.45
N ALA A 412 21.06 18.76 -4.51
CA ALA A 412 19.89 18.87 -5.38
C ALA A 412 18.98 20.06 -4.98
N PHE A 413 18.91 20.38 -3.69
CA PHE A 413 18.30 21.61 -3.21
C PHE A 413 19.14 22.85 -3.49
N ASP A 414 20.44 22.69 -3.74
CA ASP A 414 21.42 23.72 -4.09
C ASP A 414 21.56 24.00 -5.60
N ASP A 415 21.09 23.17 -6.49
CA ASP A 415 21.22 23.46 -7.93
C ASP A 415 20.06 24.32 -8.46
N GLY A 416 19.05 24.60 -7.63
CA GLY A 416 17.93 25.48 -8.02
C GLY A 416 17.04 24.92 -9.12
N GLY A 417 17.20 23.64 -9.46
CA GLY A 417 16.27 22.95 -10.35
C GLY A 417 14.89 22.90 -9.71
N ALA A 418 13.94 23.68 -10.22
CA ALA A 418 12.52 23.62 -9.85
C ALA A 418 11.99 22.17 -9.84
N TYR A 419 12.52 21.37 -10.77
CA TYR A 419 12.22 19.96 -10.97
C TYR A 419 12.43 19.07 -9.72
N ALA A 420 13.42 19.36 -8.86
CA ALA A 420 13.65 18.55 -7.65
C ALA A 420 12.60 18.81 -6.54
N LEU A 421 11.93 19.96 -6.56
CA LEU A 421 10.90 20.34 -5.59
C LEU A 421 9.50 19.91 -6.05
N ASP A 422 9.22 20.08 -7.36
CA ASP A 422 7.92 19.74 -7.94
C ASP A 422 7.66 18.21 -7.92
N GLU A 423 8.67 17.38 -8.18
CA GLU A 423 8.51 15.92 -8.16
C GLU A 423 8.42 15.31 -6.75
N ARG A 424 8.92 16.00 -5.73
CA ARG A 424 8.90 15.49 -4.35
C ARG A 424 7.54 15.69 -3.67
N GLY A 425 6.57 16.31 -4.36
CA GLY A 425 5.28 16.64 -3.80
C GLY A 425 5.39 17.63 -2.64
N TRP A 426 6.32 18.58 -2.72
CA TRP A 426 6.41 19.65 -1.73
C TRP A 426 5.32 20.69 -1.96
N PRO A 427 4.66 21.17 -0.89
CA PRO A 427 3.79 22.33 -0.99
C PRO A 427 4.48 23.53 -1.66
N PRO A 428 3.84 24.21 -2.62
CA PRO A 428 4.43 25.36 -3.32
C PRO A 428 4.95 26.45 -2.35
N LEU A 429 4.20 26.72 -1.28
CA LEU A 429 4.62 27.68 -0.24
C LEU A 429 5.95 27.28 0.43
N LEU A 430 6.16 25.99 0.71
CA LEU A 430 7.42 25.52 1.28
C LEU A 430 8.55 25.61 0.26
N ALA A 431 8.29 25.24 -0.99
CA ALA A 431 9.28 25.36 -2.07
C ALA A 431 9.74 26.81 -2.26
N ASP A 432 8.83 27.78 -2.20
CA ASP A 432 9.15 29.22 -2.29
C ASP A 432 9.98 29.71 -1.11
N ARG A 433 9.57 29.32 0.11
CA ARG A 433 10.28 29.68 1.34
C ARG A 433 11.67 29.06 1.39
N LEU A 434 11.80 27.82 0.93
CA LEU A 434 13.06 27.11 0.80
C LEU A 434 14.02 27.85 -0.13
N ARG A 435 13.55 28.25 -1.32
CA ARG A 435 14.32 29.06 -2.27
C ARG A 435 14.78 30.38 -1.64
N THR A 436 13.88 31.05 -0.91
CA THR A 436 14.16 32.32 -0.21
C THR A 436 15.22 32.13 0.87
N TYR A 437 15.05 31.14 1.74
CA TYR A 437 15.97 30.85 2.83
C TYR A 437 17.37 30.51 2.30
N ARG A 438 17.44 29.69 1.25
CA ARG A 438 18.70 29.33 0.60
C ARG A 438 19.43 30.53 0.01
N ALA A 439 18.73 31.43 -0.67
CA ALA A 439 19.33 32.66 -1.18
C ALA A 439 20.01 33.46 -0.07
N ARG A 440 19.40 33.49 1.13
CA ARG A 440 19.98 34.13 2.32
C ARG A 440 21.21 33.38 2.84
N VAL A 441 21.16 32.05 2.95
CA VAL A 441 22.32 31.22 3.38
C VAL A 441 23.53 31.46 2.45
N ARG A 442 23.30 31.53 1.14
CA ARG A 442 24.37 31.81 0.16
C ARG A 442 24.94 33.20 0.28
N ALA A 443 24.08 34.21 0.43
CA ALA A 443 24.53 35.58 0.63
C ALA A 443 25.40 35.71 1.89
N ALA A 444 25.02 35.02 2.98
CA ALA A 444 25.79 34.99 4.23
C ALA A 444 27.11 34.22 4.14
N ALA A 445 27.23 33.24 3.24
CA ALA A 445 28.48 32.49 3.04
C ALA A 445 29.47 33.22 2.10
N ALA A 446 29.00 34.20 1.31
CA ALA A 446 29.81 34.93 0.34
C ALA A 446 30.37 36.26 0.87
N GLY A 447 29.80 36.79 1.96
CA GLY A 447 30.30 37.97 2.68
C GLY A 447 31.07 37.56 3.92
#